data_AF-A0A959ZVZ4-F1
#
_entry.id   AF-A0A959ZVZ4-F1
#
_cell.length_a   1.000
_cell.length_b   1.000
_cell.length_c   1.000
_cell.angle_alpha   90.00
_cell.angle_beta   90.00
_cell.angle_gamma   90.00
#
_symmetry.space_group_name_H-M   'P 1'
#
loop_
_entity.id
_entity.type
_entity.pdbx_description
1 polymer ?
#
loop_
_entity_poly.entity_id
_entity_poly.type
_entity_poly.pdbx_seq_one_letter_code
_entity_poly.pdbx_strand_id
1 'polypeptide(L)'
;MTRASGIRVLAALAAAALLPAFPAAAAAKPERERHRIDVAAVTATTGTNAHGDVVDRGTTSGKPFNGGKIKLVVHFDIPTATATGTFRIRDGRGTALGTFEMAFVIAGGEIDFNGTADITGGKGAYKGIKARNLKAHDHNTLDGQNGTVELKGFARY
;
A
#
# COMPACT_ATOMS: atom_id res chain seq x y z
N MET A 1 -57.49 -43.38 61.43
CA MET A 1 -57.51 -42.18 62.28
C MET A 1 -56.27 -41.34 62.00
N THR A 2 -56.51 -40.10 61.54
CA THR A 2 -55.68 -38.89 61.70
C THR A 2 -54.24 -38.80 61.16
N ARG A 3 -54.08 -37.81 60.26
CA ARG A 3 -52.99 -36.80 60.15
C ARG A 3 -51.68 -37.26 59.46
N ALA A 4 -50.97 -36.46 58.68
CA ALA A 4 -51.13 -35.04 58.29
C ALA A 4 -50.35 -34.70 57.01
N SER A 5 -50.84 -33.64 56.37
CA SER A 5 -50.19 -32.68 55.48
C SER A 5 -48.69 -32.43 55.71
N GLY A 6 -47.98 -32.20 54.60
CA GLY A 6 -46.63 -31.63 54.62
C GLY A 6 -46.16 -31.12 53.25
N ILE A 7 -46.74 -30.01 52.80
CA ILE A 7 -46.28 -29.21 51.65
C ILE A 7 -44.86 -28.69 51.93
N ARG A 8 -43.90 -28.91 51.02
CA ARG A 8 -42.62 -28.19 50.99
C ARG A 8 -42.47 -27.46 49.66
N VAL A 9 -42.86 -26.19 49.68
CA VAL A 9 -42.51 -25.18 48.67
C VAL A 9 -41.06 -24.77 48.93
N LEU A 10 -40.14 -25.10 48.01
CA LEU A 10 -38.83 -24.44 47.96
C LEU A 10 -38.92 -23.31 46.93
N ALA A 11 -38.97 -22.08 47.44
CA ALA A 11 -38.79 -20.87 46.65
C ALA A 11 -37.29 -20.65 46.42
N ALA A 12 -36.85 -20.73 45.15
CA ALA A 12 -35.52 -20.28 44.75
C ALA A 12 -35.63 -18.84 44.22
N LEU A 13 -35.20 -17.88 45.04
CA LEU A 13 -34.97 -16.50 44.60
C LEU A 13 -33.75 -16.49 43.66
N ALA A 14 -33.96 -16.30 42.36
CA ALA A 14 -32.91 -15.99 41.41
C ALA A 14 -32.78 -14.46 41.31
N ALA A 15 -31.78 -13.90 41.98
CA ALA A 15 -31.41 -12.49 41.84
C ALA A 15 -30.65 -12.30 40.51
N ALA A 16 -31.33 -11.76 39.50
CA ALA A 16 -30.71 -11.34 38.25
C ALA A 16 -29.96 -10.01 38.48
N ALA A 17 -28.64 -10.07 38.61
CA ALA A 17 -27.79 -8.89 38.61
C ALA A 17 -27.68 -8.34 37.18
N LEU A 18 -28.36 -7.22 36.89
CA LEU A 18 -28.11 -6.41 35.70
C LEU A 18 -26.72 -5.75 35.84
N LEU A 19 -25.74 -6.23 35.07
CA LEU A 19 -24.51 -5.48 34.83
C LEU A 19 -24.79 -4.41 33.75
N PRO A 20 -24.47 -3.13 33.99
CA PRO A 20 -24.53 -2.12 32.94
C PRO A 20 -23.45 -2.40 31.89
N ALA A 21 -23.87 -2.64 30.66
CA ALA A 21 -22.99 -2.70 29.50
C ALA A 21 -22.44 -1.28 29.24
N PHE A 22 -21.22 -1.01 29.70
CA PHE A 22 -20.51 0.19 29.29
C PHE A 22 -20.13 0.03 27.80
N PRO A 23 -20.45 1.01 26.92
CA PRO A 23 -19.96 0.98 25.56
C PRO A 23 -18.44 1.04 25.61
N ALA A 24 -17.78 0.00 25.09
CA ALA A 24 -16.34 0.01 24.90
C ALA A 24 -16.00 1.22 24.02
N ALA A 25 -15.40 2.25 24.62
CA ALA A 25 -14.89 3.39 23.90
C ALA A 25 -13.95 2.86 22.82
N ALA A 26 -14.34 3.01 21.54
CA ALA A 26 -13.50 2.64 20.43
C ALA A 26 -12.19 3.42 20.55
N ALA A 27 -11.11 2.73 20.91
CA ALA A 27 -9.80 3.34 21.08
C ALA A 27 -9.45 4.08 19.78
N ALA A 28 -9.25 5.39 19.87
CA ALA A 28 -8.82 6.21 18.75
C ALA A 28 -7.51 5.61 18.21
N LYS A 29 -7.45 5.31 16.91
CA LYS A 29 -6.24 4.77 16.29
C LYS A 29 -5.12 5.80 16.46
N PRO A 30 -3.91 5.39 16.83
CA PRO A 30 -2.79 6.32 16.94
C PRO A 30 -2.62 7.06 15.62
N GLU A 31 -2.44 8.38 15.71
CA GLU A 31 -2.18 9.23 14.56
C GLU A 31 -0.86 8.79 13.93
N ARG A 32 -0.90 8.50 12.62
CA ARG A 32 0.29 8.06 11.88
C ARG A 32 1.14 9.26 11.52
N GLU A 33 2.44 9.14 11.73
CA GLU A 33 3.38 10.23 11.46
C GLU A 33 3.51 10.48 9.96
N ARG A 34 3.72 11.75 9.60
CA ARG A 34 3.91 12.16 8.21
C ARG A 34 5.39 12.08 7.85
N HIS A 35 5.72 11.25 6.87
CA HIS A 35 7.08 11.07 6.36
C HIS A 35 7.20 11.58 4.93
N ARG A 36 8.32 12.22 4.61
CA ARG A 36 8.66 12.64 3.24
C ARG A 36 9.01 11.42 2.40
N ILE A 37 8.45 11.38 1.18
CA ILE A 37 8.83 10.49 0.10
C ILE A 37 9.65 11.31 -0.89
N ASP A 38 10.88 10.88 -1.13
CA ASP A 38 11.82 11.47 -2.07
C ASP A 38 12.75 10.36 -2.55
N VAL A 39 12.29 9.65 -3.57
CA VAL A 39 12.88 8.40 -4.05
C VAL A 39 13.30 8.61 -5.49
N ALA A 40 14.52 8.18 -5.78
CA ALA A 40 14.99 7.97 -7.15
C ALA A 40 15.25 6.49 -7.36
N ALA A 41 15.06 5.98 -8.56
CA ALA A 41 15.42 4.62 -8.92
C ALA A 41 16.05 4.58 -10.31
N VAL A 42 16.95 3.62 -10.50
CA VAL A 42 17.44 3.22 -11.83
C VAL A 42 16.89 1.84 -12.12
N THR A 43 16.27 1.69 -13.27
CA THR A 43 15.53 0.48 -13.68
C THR A 43 15.97 0.00 -15.06
N ALA A 44 15.78 -1.29 -15.30
CA ALA A 44 15.88 -1.90 -16.61
C ALA A 44 14.75 -2.89 -16.82
N THR A 45 14.29 -3.01 -18.06
CA THR A 45 13.29 -3.96 -18.49
C THR A 45 13.85 -5.37 -18.44
N THR A 46 13.14 -6.24 -17.73
CA THR A 46 13.51 -7.65 -17.52
C THR A 46 12.64 -8.63 -18.30
N GLY A 47 11.71 -8.11 -19.11
CA GLY A 47 10.78 -8.88 -19.94
C GLY A 47 9.33 -8.45 -19.74
N THR A 48 8.42 -9.31 -20.15
CA THR A 48 6.97 -9.13 -20.01
C THR A 48 6.35 -10.23 -19.15
N ASN A 49 5.21 -9.94 -18.51
CA ASN A 49 4.43 -10.95 -17.81
C ASN A 49 3.47 -11.70 -18.77
N ALA A 50 2.68 -12.65 -18.24
CA ALA A 50 1.71 -13.42 -19.03
C ALA A 50 0.57 -12.59 -19.65
N HIS A 51 0.38 -11.36 -19.19
CA HIS A 51 -0.63 -10.42 -19.70
C HIS A 51 -0.04 -9.44 -20.73
N GLY A 52 1.26 -9.55 -21.04
CA GLY A 52 1.96 -8.63 -21.93
C GLY A 52 2.44 -7.35 -21.26
N ASP A 53 2.26 -7.19 -19.95
CA ASP A 53 2.75 -6.01 -19.23
C ASP A 53 4.28 -6.04 -19.12
N VAL A 54 4.90 -4.89 -19.27
CA VAL A 54 6.36 -4.71 -19.16
C VAL A 54 6.76 -4.80 -17.69
N VAL A 55 7.86 -5.50 -17.40
CA VAL A 55 8.37 -5.69 -16.04
C VAL A 55 9.76 -5.08 -15.92
N ASP A 56 9.84 -3.97 -15.19
CA ASP A 56 11.10 -3.32 -14.88
C ASP A 56 11.57 -3.63 -13.47
N ARG A 57 12.89 -3.71 -13.31
CA ARG A 57 13.53 -3.94 -12.02
C ARG A 57 14.72 -3.03 -11.84
N GLY A 58 14.96 -2.64 -10.59
CA GLY A 58 15.97 -1.65 -10.30
C GLY A 58 16.37 -1.53 -8.85
N THR A 59 17.17 -0.52 -8.59
CA THR A 59 17.59 -0.10 -7.24
C THR A 59 17.07 1.29 -6.93
N THR A 60 16.71 1.52 -5.67
CA THR A 60 16.23 2.82 -5.19
C THR A 60 17.26 3.50 -4.30
N SER A 61 17.30 4.82 -4.38
CA SER A 61 17.99 5.71 -3.44
C SER A 61 17.00 6.73 -2.87
N GLY A 62 17.38 7.37 -1.77
CA GLY A 62 16.57 8.43 -1.15
C GLY A 62 15.60 7.92 -0.08
N LYS A 63 14.75 8.81 0.43
CA LYS A 63 13.92 8.54 1.61
C LYS A 63 12.51 8.09 1.20
N PRO A 64 11.93 7.09 1.88
CA PRO A 64 12.46 6.28 2.95
C PRO A 64 12.98 4.94 2.43
N PHE A 65 13.53 4.81 1.22
CA PHE A 65 13.87 3.50 0.61
C PHE A 65 15.32 3.42 0.10
N ASN A 66 16.25 4.02 0.84
CA ASN A 66 17.65 4.10 0.42
C ASN A 66 18.30 2.71 0.33
N GLY A 67 18.90 2.40 -0.81
CA GLY A 67 19.51 1.09 -1.06
C GLY A 67 18.49 -0.05 -1.27
N GLY A 68 17.24 0.29 -1.58
CA GLY A 68 16.18 -0.69 -1.84
C GLY A 68 16.22 -1.27 -3.26
N LYS A 69 15.30 -2.19 -3.53
CA LYS A 69 15.01 -2.76 -4.84
C LYS A 69 13.59 -2.41 -5.24
N ILE A 70 13.40 -1.99 -6.49
CA ILE A 70 12.08 -1.71 -7.07
C ILE A 70 11.74 -2.75 -8.12
N LYS A 71 10.45 -3.11 -8.18
CA LYS A 71 9.83 -3.80 -9.30
C LYS A 71 8.65 -2.96 -9.77
N LEU A 72 8.57 -2.71 -11.08
CA LEU A 72 7.42 -2.13 -11.76
C LEU A 72 6.75 -3.20 -12.62
N VAL A 73 5.45 -3.09 -12.78
CA VAL A 73 4.67 -3.82 -13.79
C VAL A 73 3.82 -2.79 -14.48
N VAL A 74 4.08 -2.57 -15.77
CA VAL A 74 3.57 -1.43 -16.54
C VAL A 74 2.68 -1.94 -17.67
N HIS A 75 1.45 -1.45 -17.70
CA HIS A 75 0.51 -1.63 -18.78
C HIS A 75 0.44 -0.35 -19.62
N PHE A 76 0.61 -0.48 -20.93
CA PHE A 76 0.58 0.65 -21.87
C PHE A 76 -0.74 0.67 -22.64
N ASP A 77 -1.44 1.79 -22.58
CA ASP A 77 -2.57 2.11 -23.44
C ASP A 77 -2.11 3.13 -24.50
N ILE A 78 -1.77 2.60 -25.67
CA ILE A 78 -1.26 3.38 -26.80
C ILE A 78 -2.31 4.39 -27.31
N PRO A 79 -3.59 4.02 -27.51
CA PRO A 79 -4.64 4.97 -27.90
C PRO A 79 -4.74 6.22 -27.03
N THR A 80 -4.55 6.10 -25.71
CA THR A 80 -4.66 7.23 -24.77
C THR A 80 -3.33 7.84 -24.38
N ALA A 81 -2.21 7.27 -24.84
CA ALA A 81 -0.86 7.61 -24.40
C ALA A 81 -0.71 7.57 -22.87
N THR A 82 -1.30 6.55 -22.24
CA THR A 82 -1.23 6.37 -20.78
C THR A 82 -0.54 5.06 -20.39
N ALA A 83 0.13 5.09 -19.25
CA ALA A 83 0.74 3.96 -18.60
C ALA A 83 0.18 3.81 -17.19
N THR A 84 -0.35 2.64 -16.89
CA THR A 84 -0.86 2.30 -15.55
C THR A 84 -0.12 1.09 -15.02
N GLY A 85 -0.13 0.90 -13.71
CA GLY A 85 0.50 -0.29 -13.19
C GLY A 85 0.68 -0.33 -11.69
N THR A 86 1.57 -1.24 -11.29
CA THR A 86 1.89 -1.47 -9.89
C THR A 86 3.38 -1.36 -9.66
N PHE A 87 3.74 -0.96 -8.45
CA PHE A 87 5.12 -0.99 -8.00
C PHE A 87 5.27 -1.67 -6.65
N ARG A 88 6.45 -2.23 -6.44
CA ARG A 88 6.89 -2.75 -5.15
C ARG A 88 8.32 -2.27 -4.87
N ILE A 89 8.50 -1.58 -3.75
CA ILE A 89 9.83 -1.22 -3.25
C ILE A 89 10.12 -2.05 -2.00
N ARG A 90 11.28 -2.70 -1.94
CA ARG A 90 11.74 -3.50 -0.79
C ARG A 90 13.14 -3.08 -0.37
N ASP A 91 13.34 -2.86 0.92
CA ASP A 91 14.66 -2.68 1.53
C ASP A 91 14.81 -3.61 2.76
N GLY A 92 15.86 -3.41 3.56
CA GLY A 92 16.09 -4.18 4.79
C GLY A 92 15.06 -3.93 5.90
N ARG A 93 14.30 -2.83 5.85
CA ARG A 93 13.32 -2.44 6.87
C ARG A 93 11.92 -2.94 6.54
N GLY A 94 11.60 -3.16 5.27
CA GLY A 94 10.30 -3.66 4.88
C GLY A 94 9.99 -3.62 3.39
N THR A 95 8.71 -3.53 3.08
CA THR A 95 8.22 -3.44 1.69
C THR A 95 7.07 -2.46 1.60
N ALA A 96 7.05 -1.62 0.58
CA ALA A 96 5.93 -0.78 0.19
C ALA A 96 5.38 -1.23 -1.16
N LEU A 97 4.06 -1.13 -1.33
CA LEU A 97 3.30 -1.50 -2.52
C LEU A 97 2.47 -0.32 -2.96
N GLY A 98 2.28 -0.17 -4.26
CA GLY A 98 1.49 0.94 -4.79
C GLY A 98 1.07 0.77 -6.24
N THR A 99 0.35 1.77 -6.72
CA THR A 99 -0.16 1.89 -8.08
C THR A 99 0.29 3.22 -8.68
N PHE A 100 0.34 3.30 -9.99
CA PHE A 100 0.61 4.56 -10.70
C PHE A 100 -0.27 4.68 -11.95
N GLU A 101 -0.44 5.93 -12.37
CA GLU A 101 -1.08 6.34 -13.61
C GLU A 101 -0.30 7.53 -14.14
N MET A 102 0.21 7.40 -15.37
CA MET A 102 1.08 8.38 -15.99
C MET A 102 0.70 8.56 -17.46
N ALA A 103 0.77 9.79 -17.96
CA ALA A 103 0.78 10.04 -19.41
C ALA A 103 2.21 9.85 -19.91
N PHE A 104 2.39 9.39 -21.15
CA PHE A 104 3.70 9.24 -21.76
C PHE A 104 3.84 9.98 -23.09
N VAL A 105 5.07 10.39 -23.40
CA VAL A 105 5.46 11.01 -24.67
C VAL A 105 6.68 10.27 -25.20
N ILE A 106 6.68 9.93 -26.49
CA ILE A 106 7.82 9.30 -27.16
C ILE A 106 8.47 10.34 -28.08
N ALA A 107 9.76 10.58 -27.90
CA ALA A 107 10.53 11.49 -28.73
C ALA A 107 11.98 11.04 -28.81
N GLY A 108 12.61 11.12 -29.99
CA GLY A 108 14.06 10.94 -30.11
C GLY A 108 14.62 9.57 -29.70
N GLY A 109 13.81 8.50 -29.65
CA GLY A 109 14.25 7.19 -29.17
C GLY A 109 14.13 7.00 -27.65
N GLU A 110 13.50 7.96 -26.98
CA GLU A 110 13.25 7.98 -25.55
C GLU A 110 11.73 8.05 -25.30
N ILE A 111 11.34 7.67 -24.09
CA ILE A 111 9.97 7.75 -23.59
C ILE A 111 9.98 8.40 -22.20
N ASP A 112 9.19 9.46 -22.05
CA ASP A 112 9.01 10.20 -20.81
C ASP A 112 7.60 9.98 -20.27
N PHE A 113 7.51 9.75 -18.97
CA PHE A 113 6.26 9.53 -18.24
C PHE A 113 6.09 10.58 -17.16
N ASN A 114 4.89 11.16 -17.10
CA ASN A 114 4.51 12.14 -16.10
C ASN A 114 3.15 11.81 -15.53
N GLY A 115 3.06 11.70 -14.20
CA GLY A 115 1.77 11.48 -13.56
C GLY A 115 1.86 11.34 -12.05
N THR A 116 1.07 10.41 -11.54
CA THR A 116 0.92 10.24 -10.10
C THR A 116 0.99 8.79 -9.68
N ALA A 117 1.31 8.60 -8.40
CA ALA A 117 1.37 7.29 -7.79
C ALA A 117 0.84 7.32 -6.36
N ASP A 118 0.34 6.17 -5.94
CA ASP A 118 -0.24 5.94 -4.63
C ASP A 118 0.47 4.79 -3.95
N ILE A 119 0.82 4.96 -2.67
CA ILE A 119 1.27 3.85 -1.83
C ILE A 119 0.04 3.27 -1.15
N THR A 120 -0.27 2.02 -1.47
CA THR A 120 -1.50 1.33 -1.05
C THR A 120 -1.27 0.39 0.14
N GLY A 121 -0.03 0.08 0.50
CA GLY A 121 0.25 -0.67 1.71
C GLY A 121 1.72 -1.01 1.89
N GLY A 122 2.02 -1.69 2.99
CA GLY A 122 3.38 -2.13 3.28
C GLY A 122 3.49 -3.13 4.42
N LYS A 123 4.70 -3.66 4.59
CA LYS A 123 5.12 -4.65 5.59
C LYS A 123 6.38 -4.17 6.31
N GLY A 124 6.69 -4.75 7.47
CA GLY A 124 7.85 -4.37 8.29
C GLY A 124 7.69 -2.96 8.86
N ALA A 125 8.74 -2.14 8.80
CA ALA A 125 8.71 -0.75 9.24
C ALA A 125 7.72 0.12 8.45
N TYR A 126 7.26 -0.32 7.28
CA TYR A 126 6.25 0.37 6.47
C TYR A 126 4.84 -0.21 6.67
N LYS A 127 4.60 -0.97 7.75
CA LYS A 127 3.28 -1.53 8.00
C LYS A 127 2.24 -0.41 8.08
N GLY A 128 1.28 -0.44 7.17
CA GLY A 128 0.22 0.56 7.12
C GLY A 128 0.56 1.83 6.33
N ILE A 129 1.73 1.92 5.68
CA ILE A 129 2.05 3.05 4.80
C ILE A 129 0.94 3.36 3.80
N LYS A 130 0.57 4.64 3.74
CA LYS A 130 -0.37 5.20 2.77
C LYS A 130 0.14 6.53 2.26
N ALA A 131 0.08 6.71 0.95
CA ALA A 131 0.31 7.97 0.27
C ALA A 131 -0.66 8.07 -0.90
N ARG A 132 -1.06 9.30 -1.22
CA ARG A 132 -1.92 9.60 -2.36
C ARG A 132 -1.30 10.72 -3.17
N ASN A 133 -1.47 10.68 -4.49
CA ASN A 133 -1.06 11.74 -5.41
C ASN A 133 0.43 12.11 -5.27
N LEU A 134 1.29 11.11 -5.07
CA LEU A 134 2.73 11.32 -5.15
C LEU A 134 3.06 11.72 -6.58
N LYS A 135 3.91 12.73 -6.76
CA LYS A 135 4.42 13.08 -8.08
C LYS A 135 5.32 11.95 -8.56
N ALA A 136 5.02 11.42 -9.74
CA ALA A 136 5.79 10.36 -10.37
C ALA A 136 6.30 10.84 -11.72
N HIS A 137 7.59 10.60 -11.96
CA HIS A 137 8.25 10.82 -13.23
C HIS A 137 9.03 9.55 -13.57
N ASP A 138 8.97 9.10 -14.81
CA ASP A 138 9.84 8.04 -15.32
C ASP A 138 10.38 8.47 -16.68
N HIS A 139 11.62 8.10 -16.96
CA HIS A 139 12.27 8.35 -18.23
C HIS A 139 13.04 7.10 -18.62
N ASN A 140 12.86 6.63 -19.85
CA ASN A 140 13.52 5.43 -20.33
C ASN A 140 13.92 5.54 -21.81
N THR A 141 14.94 4.79 -22.20
CA THR A 141 15.22 4.53 -23.62
C THR A 141 14.22 3.52 -24.16
N LEU A 142 13.92 3.55 -25.46
CA LEU A 142 12.94 2.61 -26.06
C LEU A 142 13.39 1.13 -26.01
N ASP A 143 14.66 0.85 -25.78
CA ASP A 143 15.17 -0.50 -25.52
C ASP A 143 14.96 -0.98 -24.06
N GLY A 144 14.43 -0.10 -23.21
CA GLY A 144 14.10 -0.35 -21.82
C GLY A 144 15.29 -0.49 -20.88
N GLN A 145 16.52 -0.20 -21.32
CA GLN A 145 17.72 -0.50 -20.53
C GLN A 145 18.19 0.63 -19.62
N ASN A 146 17.71 1.86 -19.83
CA ASN A 146 18.19 3.05 -19.11
C ASN A 146 17.05 3.81 -18.44
N GLY A 147 16.27 3.12 -17.62
CA GLY A 147 15.14 3.70 -16.90
C GLY A 147 15.57 4.51 -15.68
N THR A 148 14.96 5.67 -15.47
CA THR A 148 15.08 6.48 -14.25
C THR A 148 13.72 6.91 -13.74
N VAL A 149 13.43 6.59 -12.48
CA VAL A 149 12.14 6.85 -11.84
C VAL A 149 12.32 7.80 -10.68
N GLU A 150 11.47 8.81 -10.57
CA GLU A 150 11.35 9.67 -9.40
C GLU A 150 9.96 9.57 -8.77
N LEU A 151 9.92 9.55 -7.43
CA LEU A 151 8.69 9.57 -6.66
C LEU A 151 8.81 10.56 -5.50
N LYS A 152 7.96 11.59 -5.50
CA LYS A 152 8.05 12.71 -4.54
C LYS A 152 6.71 13.01 -3.88
N GLY A 153 6.72 13.25 -2.58
CA GLY A 153 5.53 13.65 -1.82
C GLY A 153 5.61 13.26 -0.34
N PHE A 154 4.50 12.80 0.23
CA PHE A 154 4.41 12.43 1.64
C PHE A 154 3.56 11.18 1.83
N ALA A 155 3.94 10.39 2.83
CA ALA A 155 3.19 9.23 3.29
C ALA A 155 2.89 9.34 4.78
N ARG A 156 1.91 8.55 5.24
CA ARG A 156 1.63 8.36 6.67
C ARG A 156 1.82 6.90 7.07
N TYR A 157 2.62 6.63 8.10
CA TYR A 157 2.75 5.30 8.73
C TYR A 157 3.23 5.38 10.16
#